data_AF-A0A2T4JLC4-F1
#
_entry.id   AF-A0A2T4JLC4-F1
#
_cell.length_a   1.000
_cell.length_b   1.000
_cell.length_c   1.000
_cell.angle_alpha   90.00
_cell.angle_beta   90.00
_cell.angle_gamma   90.00
#
_symmetry.space_group_name_H-M   'P 1'
#
loop_
_entity.id
_entity.type
_entity.pdbx_description
1 polymer ?
#
loop_
_entity_poly.entity_id
_entity_poly.type
_entity_poly.pdbx_seq_one_letter_code
_entity_poly.pdbx_strand_id
1 'polypeptide(L)'
;MQLTIGPQVAGMTDAQILAMANDVIEAQDHLLAGSAVHPIEVPLGRPQIRWLDDLQCWITRGQVLRCHLSDNEQRGLVVWIDDEKLDVDAFARLLVSYAGWGMRITFVDESEVCEPPDVIIQDPED
;
A
#
# COMPACT_ATOMS: atom_id res chain seq x y z
N MET A 1 -14.56 -4.69 6.45
CA MET A 1 -15.41 -5.88 6.25
C MET A 1 -16.77 -5.61 6.89
N GLN A 2 -17.91 -6.02 6.30
CA GLN A 2 -19.26 -5.78 6.86
C GLN A 2 -19.63 -6.87 7.87
N LEU A 3 -20.08 -6.48 9.07
CA LEU A 3 -20.59 -7.41 10.08
C LEU A 3 -22.02 -7.82 9.73
N THR A 4 -22.25 -9.08 9.36
CA THR A 4 -23.60 -9.61 9.14
C THR A 4 -24.05 -10.33 10.40
N ILE A 5 -24.87 -9.67 11.22
CA ILE A 5 -25.51 -10.29 12.38
C ILE A 5 -26.73 -11.04 11.85
N GLY A 6 -26.73 -12.37 11.98
CA GLY A 6 -27.82 -13.23 11.51
C GLY A 6 -29.13 -13.05 12.28
N PRO A 7 -30.07 -14.02 12.22
CA PRO A 7 -31.43 -13.90 12.80
C PRO A 7 -31.49 -13.68 14.33
N GLN A 8 -30.35 -13.69 15.01
CA GLN A 8 -30.20 -13.44 16.45
C GLN A 8 -30.50 -11.98 16.85
N VAL A 9 -30.40 -11.02 15.91
CA VAL A 9 -30.80 -9.62 16.13
C VAL A 9 -32.22 -9.49 16.66
N ALA A 10 -33.13 -10.36 16.21
CA ALA A 10 -34.53 -10.32 16.59
C ALA A 10 -34.79 -10.57 18.09
N GLY A 11 -33.83 -11.16 18.80
CA GLY A 11 -33.89 -11.39 20.26
C GLY A 11 -33.02 -10.42 21.07
N MET A 12 -32.35 -9.48 20.42
CA MET A 12 -31.46 -8.53 21.06
C MET A 12 -32.16 -7.19 21.23
N THR A 13 -31.92 -6.56 22.37
CA THR A 13 -32.27 -5.15 22.58
C THR A 13 -31.29 -4.25 21.82
N ASP A 14 -31.71 -3.03 21.48
CA ASP A 14 -30.84 -2.04 20.83
C ASP A 14 -29.52 -1.82 21.58
N ALA A 15 -29.56 -1.87 22.92
CA ALA A 15 -28.37 -1.78 23.77
C ALA A 15 -27.42 -2.98 23.59
N GLN A 16 -27.94 -4.19 23.39
CA GLN A 16 -27.14 -5.38 23.15
C GLN A 16 -26.56 -5.41 21.74
N ILE A 17 -27.29 -4.89 20.76
CA ILE A 17 -26.78 -4.72 19.39
C ILE A 17 -25.64 -3.70 19.38
N LEU A 18 -25.83 -2.57 20.07
CA LEU A 18 -24.82 -1.52 20.17
C LEU A 18 -23.58 -1.99 20.93
N ALA A 19 -23.75 -2.71 22.04
CA ALA A 19 -22.63 -3.30 22.78
C ALA A 19 -21.83 -4.27 21.91
N MET A 20 -22.50 -5.20 21.21
CA MET A 20 -21.83 -6.15 20.33
C MET A 20 -21.13 -5.46 19.15
N ALA A 21 -21.71 -4.40 18.59
CA ALA A 21 -21.06 -3.61 17.55
C ALA A 21 -19.81 -2.90 18.08
N ASN A 22 -19.89 -2.32 19.27
CA ASN A 22 -18.76 -1.67 19.92
C ASN A 22 -17.67 -2.68 20.29
N ASP A 23 -18.01 -3.86 20.79
CA ASP A 23 -17.05 -4.93 21.10
C ASP A 23 -16.32 -5.41 19.83
N VAL A 24 -17.01 -5.46 18.68
CA VAL A 24 -16.40 -5.79 17.38
C VAL A 24 -15.50 -4.66 16.89
N ILE A 25 -15.90 -3.40 17.04
CA ILE A 25 -15.07 -2.24 16.70
C ILE A 25 -13.84 -2.21 17.60
N GLU A 26 -13.99 -2.42 18.91
CA GLU A 26 -12.90 -2.43 19.86
C GLU A 26 -11.94 -3.61 19.59
N ALA A 27 -12.44 -4.79 19.24
CA ALA A 27 -11.61 -5.92 18.82
C ALA A 27 -10.88 -5.64 17.49
N GLN A 28 -11.52 -4.95 16.54
CA GLN A 28 -10.88 -4.51 15.29
C GLN A 28 -9.82 -3.45 15.53
N ASP A 29 -10.13 -2.45 16.35
CA ASP A 29 -9.22 -1.41 16.78
C ASP A 29 -8.06 -2.01 17.57
N HIS A 30 -8.26 -3.05 18.38
CA HIS A 30 -7.17 -3.76 19.06
C HIS A 30 -6.29 -4.57 18.10
N LEU A 31 -6.88 -5.17 17.06
CA LEU A 31 -6.14 -5.86 15.99
C LEU A 31 -5.33 -4.87 15.13
N LEU A 32 -5.82 -3.64 14.96
CA LEU A 32 -5.17 -2.57 14.19
C LEU A 32 -4.18 -1.76 15.04
N ALA A 33 -4.45 -1.56 16.33
CA ALA A 33 -3.62 -0.82 17.29
C ALA A 33 -2.39 -1.62 17.76
N GLY A 34 -2.38 -2.95 17.54
CA GLY A 34 -1.28 -3.83 17.94
C GLY A 34 -0.07 -3.86 17.00
N SER A 35 -0.15 -3.22 15.83
CA SER A 35 0.98 -3.11 14.91
C SER A 35 0.93 -1.73 14.26
N ALA A 36 1.75 -0.80 14.73
CA ALA A 36 2.20 0.25 13.84
C ALA A 36 2.92 -0.47 12.70
N VAL A 37 2.21 -0.72 11.59
CA VAL A 37 2.78 -1.38 10.42
C VAL A 37 3.76 -0.40 9.81
N HIS A 38 5.00 -0.45 10.29
CA HIS A 38 6.10 0.30 9.73
C HIS A 38 6.40 -0.29 8.35
N PRO A 39 6.33 0.50 7.27
CA PRO A 39 6.77 0.06 5.97
C PRO A 39 8.22 -0.42 6.06
N ILE A 40 8.50 -1.62 5.56
CA ILE A 40 9.86 -2.16 5.49
C ILE A 40 10.46 -1.72 4.16
N GLU A 41 11.54 -0.96 4.24
CA GLU A 41 12.34 -0.57 3.09
C GLU A 41 13.50 -1.56 2.88
N VAL A 42 13.71 -1.97 1.63
CA VAL A 42 14.86 -2.80 1.27
C VAL A 42 16.13 -1.94 1.26
N PRO A 43 17.22 -2.32 1.95
CA PRO A 43 18.46 -1.55 1.97
C PRO A 43 19.03 -1.28 0.57
N LEU A 44 19.71 -0.14 0.41
CA LEU A 44 20.42 0.21 -0.82
C LEU A 44 21.37 -0.90 -1.27
N GLY A 45 21.49 -1.07 -2.58
CA GLY A 45 22.28 -2.13 -3.21
C GLY A 45 21.67 -3.53 -3.12
N ARG A 46 20.46 -3.67 -2.56
CA ARG A 46 19.69 -4.93 -2.60
C ARG A 46 18.44 -4.72 -3.47
N PRO A 47 18.05 -5.72 -4.28
CA PRO A 47 16.93 -5.56 -5.19
C PRO A 47 15.62 -5.37 -4.42
N GLN A 48 14.81 -4.39 -4.80
CA GLN A 48 13.51 -4.10 -4.21
C GLN A 48 12.42 -5.01 -4.76
N ILE A 49 12.63 -5.53 -5.97
CA ILE A 49 11.70 -6.43 -6.65
C ILE A 49 12.38 -7.76 -6.96
N ARG A 50 11.57 -8.79 -7.18
CA ARG A 50 12.06 -10.07 -7.70
C ARG A 50 11.07 -10.65 -8.68
N TRP A 51 11.58 -11.34 -9.69
CA TRP A 51 10.77 -12.10 -10.60
C TRP A 51 10.23 -13.36 -9.90
N LEU A 52 8.98 -13.70 -10.19
CA LEU A 52 8.36 -14.94 -9.75
C LEU A 52 7.93 -15.74 -10.98
N ASP A 53 8.66 -16.80 -11.29
CA ASP A 53 8.44 -17.62 -12.49
C ASP A 53 7.02 -18.21 -12.54
N ASP A 54 6.46 -18.64 -11.42
CA ASP A 54 5.13 -19.27 -11.39
C ASP A 54 4.00 -18.33 -11.85
N LEU A 55 4.14 -17.03 -11.56
CA LEU A 55 3.14 -16.01 -11.91
C LEU A 55 3.56 -15.15 -13.11
N GLN A 56 4.78 -15.37 -13.62
CA GLN A 56 5.39 -14.58 -14.70
C GLN A 56 5.25 -13.08 -14.44
N CYS A 57 5.59 -12.64 -13.22
CA CYS A 57 5.49 -11.25 -12.81
C CYS A 57 6.56 -10.84 -11.80
N TRP A 58 6.75 -9.52 -11.69
CA TRP A 58 7.53 -8.91 -10.63
C TRP A 58 6.70 -8.78 -9.35
N ILE A 59 7.33 -9.04 -8.21
CA ILE A 59 6.75 -8.82 -6.89
C ILE A 59 7.69 -7.99 -6.01
N THR A 60 7.12 -7.25 -5.07
CA THR A 60 7.88 -6.43 -4.12
C THR A 60 8.52 -7.28 -3.02
N ARG A 61 9.66 -6.83 -2.49
CA ARG A 61 10.35 -7.42 -1.35
C ARG A 61 10.20 -6.59 -0.06
N GLY A 62 9.71 -5.37 -0.19
CA GLY A 62 9.42 -4.44 0.91
C GLY A 62 8.25 -3.53 0.53
N GLN A 63 7.76 -2.76 1.51
CA GLN A 63 6.62 -1.85 1.37
C GLN A 63 7.02 -0.46 0.84
N VAL A 64 8.32 -0.17 0.77
CA VAL A 64 8.85 1.06 0.15
C VAL A 64 9.49 0.71 -1.18
N LEU A 65 9.08 1.42 -2.23
CA LEU A 65 9.66 1.34 -3.56
C LEU A 65 10.25 2.69 -3.93
N ARG A 66 11.54 2.67 -4.27
CA ARG A 66 12.26 3.78 -4.86
C ARG A 66 12.16 3.65 -6.36
N CYS A 67 11.31 4.50 -6.95
CA CYS A 67 10.95 4.46 -8.36
C CYS A 67 11.47 5.69 -9.08
N HIS A 68 11.99 5.52 -10.30
CA HIS A 68 12.22 6.63 -11.22
C HIS A 68 11.15 6.60 -12.32
N LEU A 69 10.51 7.74 -12.57
CA LEU A 69 9.44 7.85 -13.54
C LEU A 69 9.99 8.48 -14.82
N SER A 70 9.69 7.88 -15.96
CA SER A 70 9.93 8.46 -17.28
C SER A 70 8.72 8.24 -18.17
N ASP A 71 8.73 8.81 -19.37
CA ASP A 71 7.78 8.48 -20.41
C ASP A 71 8.45 7.73 -21.56
N ASN A 72 7.64 7.10 -22.41
CA ASN A 72 8.07 6.56 -23.69
C ASN A 72 7.72 7.54 -24.83
N GLU A 73 8.08 7.19 -26.07
CA GLU A 73 7.81 8.02 -27.26
C GLU A 73 6.33 8.37 -27.46
N GLN A 74 5.42 7.57 -26.89
CA GLN A 74 3.97 7.74 -26.96
C GLN A 74 3.39 8.44 -25.73
N ARG A 75 4.24 8.99 -24.84
CA ARG A 75 3.85 9.57 -23.54
C ARG A 75 3.19 8.57 -22.57
N GLY A 76 3.47 7.28 -22.74
CA GLY A 76 3.09 6.25 -21.77
C GLY A 76 4.06 6.23 -20.59
N LEU A 77 3.53 6.06 -19.38
CA LEU A 77 4.33 5.96 -18.16
C LEU A 77 5.26 4.74 -18.22
N VAL A 78 6.52 4.98 -17.86
CA VAL A 78 7.55 3.99 -17.62
C VAL A 78 8.05 4.17 -16.20
N VAL A 79 8.10 3.09 -15.44
CA VAL A 79 8.59 3.07 -14.07
C VAL A 79 9.84 2.23 -14.01
N TRP A 80 10.93 2.82 -13.54
CA TRP A 80 12.17 2.11 -13.26
C TRP A 80 12.24 1.79 -11.77
N ILE A 81 12.48 0.53 -11.45
CA ILE A 81 12.72 0.06 -10.08
C ILE A 81 13.94 -0.84 -10.14
N ASP A 82 14.96 -0.51 -9.33
CA ASP A 82 16.30 -1.08 -9.52
C ASP A 82 16.77 -0.84 -10.97
N ASP A 83 17.25 -1.88 -11.67
CA ASP A 83 17.66 -1.81 -13.08
C ASP A 83 16.56 -2.26 -14.06
N GLU A 84 15.34 -2.48 -13.56
CA GLU A 84 14.24 -3.04 -14.34
C GLU A 84 13.28 -1.95 -14.84
N LYS A 85 12.98 -2.02 -16.14
CA LYS A 85 12.03 -1.14 -16.81
C LYS A 85 10.63 -1.76 -16.82
N LEU A 86 9.69 -1.14 -16.12
CA LEU A 86 8.30 -1.57 -16.05
C LEU A 86 7.40 -0.64 -16.87
N ASP A 87 6.54 -1.23 -17.69
CA ASP A 87 5.39 -0.51 -18.24
C ASP A 87 4.27 -0.42 -17.19
N VAL A 88 3.20 0.28 -17.54
CA VAL A 88 2.03 0.48 -16.66
C VAL A 88 1.43 -0.84 -16.20
N ASP A 89 1.33 -1.84 -17.07
CA ASP A 89 0.70 -3.12 -16.75
C ASP A 89 1.56 -3.94 -15.79
N ALA A 90 2.88 -3.97 -16.01
CA ALA A 90 3.82 -4.65 -15.14
C ALA A 90 3.90 -3.97 -13.76
N PHE A 91 3.93 -2.64 -13.72
CA PHE A 91 3.92 -1.89 -12.47
C PHE A 91 2.60 -2.09 -11.71
N ALA A 92 1.45 -2.04 -12.39
CA ALA A 92 0.15 -2.30 -11.77
C ALA A 92 0.07 -3.72 -11.18
N ARG A 93 0.55 -4.74 -11.90
CA ARG A 93 0.62 -6.13 -11.39
C ARG A 93 1.46 -6.26 -10.14
N LEU A 94 2.56 -5.52 -10.06
CA LEU A 94 3.42 -5.50 -8.87
C LEU A 94 2.67 -4.94 -7.65
N LEU A 95 1.82 -3.91 -7.83
CA LEU A 95 0.99 -3.33 -6.77
C LEU A 95 -0.15 -4.25 -6.30
N VAL A 96 -0.60 -5.22 -7.12
CA VAL A 96 -1.66 -6.18 -6.73
C VAL A 96 -1.28 -6.98 -5.48
N SER A 97 0.02 -7.14 -5.19
CA SER A 97 0.51 -7.74 -3.94
C SER A 97 0.02 -7.04 -2.66
N TYR A 98 -0.43 -5.77 -2.77
CA TYR A 98 -0.97 -4.96 -1.68
C TYR A 98 -2.50 -4.75 -1.77
N ALA A 99 -3.23 -5.60 -2.49
CA ALA A 99 -4.68 -5.49 -2.58
C ALA A 99 -5.32 -5.45 -1.17
N GLY A 100 -6.09 -4.39 -0.88
CA GLY A 100 -6.72 -4.14 0.43
C GLY A 100 -5.94 -3.19 1.36
N TRP A 101 -4.77 -2.71 0.94
CA TRP A 101 -3.95 -1.75 1.69
C TRP A 101 -4.09 -0.33 1.10
N GLY A 102 -3.74 0.69 1.90
CA GLY A 102 -3.57 2.07 1.42
C GLY A 102 -2.15 2.34 0.92
N MET A 103 -1.99 3.28 -0.01
CA MET A 103 -0.69 3.72 -0.53
C MET A 103 -0.60 5.26 -0.52
N ARG A 104 0.57 5.79 -0.16
CA ARG A 104 0.92 7.21 -0.29
C ARG A 104 2.09 7.33 -1.27
N ILE A 105 2.01 8.28 -2.19
CA ILE A 105 3.05 8.57 -3.18
C ILE A 105 3.62 9.95 -2.88
N THR A 106 4.95 10.05 -2.90
CA THR A 106 5.67 11.32 -2.77
C THR A 106 6.54 11.51 -4.01
N PHE A 107 6.53 12.71 -4.59
CA PHE A 107 7.43 13.07 -5.67
C PHE A 107 8.64 13.83 -5.10
N VAL A 108 9.83 13.43 -5.51
CA VAL A 108 11.11 14.06 -5.15
C VAL A 108 11.97 14.23 -6.41
N ASP A 109 13.02 15.03 -6.31
CA ASP A 109 14.05 15.07 -7.35
C ASP A 109 14.69 13.69 -7.54
N GLU A 110 15.16 13.39 -8.76
CA GLU A 110 15.79 12.11 -9.09
C GLU A 110 16.95 11.76 -8.14
N SER A 111 17.69 12.78 -7.69
CA SER A 111 18.83 12.62 -6.78
C SER A 111 18.45 12.26 -5.34
N GLU A 112 17.20 12.48 -4.93
CA GLU A 112 16.71 12.31 -3.56
C GLU A 112 15.87 11.04 -3.39
N VAL A 113 15.64 10.27 -4.46
CA VAL A 113 14.80 9.05 -4.46
C VAL A 113 15.24 8.00 -3.43
N CYS A 114 16.52 7.98 -3.04
CA CYS A 114 17.05 7.04 -2.07
C CYS A 114 16.86 7.44 -0.61
N GLU A 115 16.47 8.68 -0.34
CA GLU A 115 16.31 9.21 1.00
C GLU A 115 14.82 9.25 1.38
N PRO A 116 14.45 8.93 2.63
CA PRO A 116 13.09 9.11 3.11
C PRO A 116 12.69 10.59 2.98
N PRO A 117 11.59 10.92 2.28
CA PRO A 117 11.24 12.31 2.02
C PRO A 117 10.66 12.99 3.26
N ASP A 118 11.14 14.20 3.54
CA ASP A 118 10.50 15.11 4.48
C ASP A 118 9.27 15.76 3.82
N VAL A 119 8.08 15.48 4.36
CA VAL A 119 6.82 15.97 3.77
C VAL A 119 6.27 17.15 4.56
N ILE A 120 6.06 18.27 3.86
CA ILE A 120 5.40 19.46 4.41
C ILE A 120 3.89 19.39 4.13
N ILE A 121 3.07 19.65 5.14
CA ILE A 121 1.61 19.73 5.02
C ILE A 121 1.22 21.19 4.84
N GLN A 122 0.97 21.57 3.60
CA GLN A 122 0.46 22.89 3.22
C GLN A 122 -0.35 22.76 1.92
N ASP A 123 -1.29 23.67 1.70
CA ASP A 123 -1.89 23.82 0.38
C ASP A 123 -0.82 24.34 -0.60
N PRO A 124 -0.80 23.86 -1.85
CA PRO A 124 0.11 24.38 -2.86
C PRO A 124 -0.21 25.85 -3.15
N GLU A 125 0.82 26.64 -3.44
CA GLU A 125 0.63 27.99 -4.01
C GLU A 125 0.12 27.83 -5.46
N ASP A 126 -0.85 28.67 -5.86
CA ASP A 126 -1.49 28.64 -7.19
C ASP A 126 -0.51 28.84 -8.37
#